data_AF-D0LDQ4-F1
#
_entry.id   AF-D0LDQ4-F1
#
_cell.length_a   1.000
_cell.length_b   1.000
_cell.length_c   1.000
_cell.angle_alpha   90.00
_cell.angle_beta   90.00
_cell.angle_gamma   90.00
#
_symmetry.space_group_name_H-M   'P 1'
#
loop_
_entity.id
_entity.type
_entity.pdbx_description
1 polymer ?
#
loop_
_entity_poly.entity_id
_entity_poly.type
_entity_poly.pdbx_seq_one_letter_code
_entity_poly.pdbx_strand_id
1 'polypeptide(L)'
;MHGSRRRPAGQGRTGIRIGSRHPDGWEVTSEDYECVLLRLPPEITRVTASMRLALEAEFGGWELSRVRLYSDGTRKVLLRRKRPPRQRDAPAC
;
A
#
# COMPACT_ATOMS: atom_id res chain seq x y z
N MET A 1 -25.82 35.03 -22.55
CA MET A 1 -25.96 34.09 -21.41
C MET A 1 -25.23 32.80 -21.79
N HIS A 2 -23.92 32.72 -21.59
CA HIS A 2 -23.09 31.59 -22.05
C HIS A 2 -22.44 30.87 -20.87
N GLY A 3 -22.56 29.54 -20.89
CA GLY A 3 -22.26 28.63 -19.79
C GLY A 3 -20.83 28.73 -19.26
N SER A 4 -20.73 28.87 -17.95
CA SER A 4 -19.48 28.75 -17.21
C SER A 4 -19.09 27.29 -17.08
N ARG A 5 -17.98 26.94 -17.73
CA ARG A 5 -17.26 25.68 -17.61
C ARG A 5 -16.87 25.45 -16.15
N ARG A 6 -17.35 24.37 -15.53
CA ARG A 6 -16.76 23.87 -14.28
C ARG A 6 -15.81 22.73 -14.63
N ARG A 7 -14.51 23.02 -14.60
CA ARG A 7 -13.46 22.00 -14.53
C ARG A 7 -13.44 21.44 -13.09
N PRO A 8 -13.58 20.13 -12.85
CA PRO A 8 -13.08 19.58 -11.61
C PRO A 8 -11.55 19.53 -11.69
N ALA A 9 -10.91 20.18 -10.72
CA ALA A 9 -9.48 20.13 -10.47
C ALA A 9 -9.05 18.68 -10.19
N GLY A 10 -7.84 18.36 -10.62
CA GLY A 10 -7.28 17.02 -10.63
C GLY A 10 -7.36 16.34 -9.28
N GLN A 11 -7.86 15.10 -9.33
CA GLN A 11 -7.66 14.05 -8.34
C GLN A 11 -6.20 14.08 -7.88
N GLY A 12 -5.97 14.68 -6.71
CA GLY A 12 -4.68 14.65 -6.06
C GLY A 12 -4.25 13.19 -5.95
N ARG A 13 -3.15 12.85 -6.62
CA ARG A 13 -2.45 11.58 -6.49
C ARG A 13 -2.40 11.26 -5.00
N THR A 14 -3.16 10.26 -4.57
CA THR A 14 -3.06 9.69 -3.23
C THR A 14 -1.72 9.00 -3.18
N GLY A 15 -0.66 9.78 -2.95
CA GLY A 15 0.65 9.26 -2.62
C GLY A 15 0.45 8.33 -1.44
N ILE A 16 0.86 7.08 -1.63
CA ILE A 16 1.02 6.12 -0.55
C ILE A 16 1.92 6.83 0.47
N ARG A 17 1.34 7.32 1.56
CA ARG A 17 2.13 7.83 2.70
C ARG A 17 2.74 6.60 3.36
N ILE A 18 3.92 6.21 2.89
CA ILE A 18 4.81 5.25 3.56
C ILE A 18 5.14 5.89 4.92
N GLY A 19 4.46 5.46 5.98
CA GLY A 19 4.51 6.11 7.30
C GLY A 19 3.23 6.03 8.12
N SER A 20 2.23 5.25 7.68
CA SER A 20 1.10 4.93 8.55
C SER A 20 1.62 4.16 9.78
N ARG A 21 1.46 4.72 10.98
CA ARG A 21 1.77 4.02 12.23
C ARG A 21 1.05 2.65 12.22
N HIS A 22 1.82 1.58 12.35
CA HIS A 22 1.29 0.22 12.33
C HIS A 22 0.27 0.07 13.47
N PRO A 23 -0.85 -0.66 13.26
CA PRO A 23 -1.70 -1.06 14.36
C PRO A 23 -0.89 -1.81 15.41
N ASP A 24 -1.32 -1.72 16.66
CA ASP A 24 -0.70 -2.48 17.75
C ASP A 24 -0.65 -3.99 17.42
N GLY A 25 0.50 -4.60 17.68
CA GLY A 25 0.80 -5.99 17.36
C GLY A 25 1.12 -6.28 15.89
N TRP A 26 1.19 -5.28 14.99
CA TRP A 26 1.56 -5.43 13.56
C TRP A 26 3.01 -5.03 13.28
N GLU A 27 3.81 -4.89 14.32
CA GLU A 27 5.24 -4.66 14.20
C GLU A 27 5.89 -5.88 13.54
N VAL A 28 6.58 -5.65 12.42
CA VAL A 28 7.39 -6.68 11.78
C VAL A 28 8.83 -6.40 12.17
N THR A 29 9.41 -7.31 12.94
CA THR A 29 10.75 -7.19 13.52
C THR A 29 11.85 -7.72 12.60
N SER A 30 11.51 -8.29 11.45
CA SER A 30 12.46 -8.96 10.55
C SER A 30 13.15 -7.98 9.59
N GLU A 31 14.47 -7.92 9.65
CA GLU A 31 15.28 -7.10 8.72
C GLU A 31 15.29 -7.63 7.29
N ASP A 32 15.02 -8.93 7.10
CA ASP A 32 15.01 -9.61 5.80
C ASP A 32 13.80 -9.25 4.93
N TYR A 33 12.77 -8.61 5.52
CA TYR A 33 11.55 -8.28 4.82
C TYR A 33 11.33 -6.77 4.77
N GLU A 34 10.86 -6.31 3.63
CA GLU A 34 10.29 -4.98 3.47
C GLU A 34 8.79 -5.10 3.71
N CYS A 35 8.24 -4.19 4.52
CA CYS A 35 6.82 -4.18 4.85
C CYS A 35 6.23 -2.81 4.54
N VAL A 36 5.05 -2.81 3.91
CA VAL A 36 4.30 -1.58 3.63
C VAL A 36 2.88 -1.71 4.18
N LEU A 37 2.44 -0.65 4.85
CA LEU A 37 1.07 -0.53 5.34
C LEU A 37 0.24 0.30 4.36
N LEU A 38 -0.73 -0.34 3.74
CA LEU A 38 -1.73 0.30 2.90
C LEU A 38 -2.99 0.58 3.70
N ARG A 39 -3.57 1.76 3.48
CA ARG A 39 -4.90 2.13 3.98
C ARG A 39 -5.86 2.21 2.79
N LEU A 40 -6.91 1.40 2.83
CA LEU A 40 -7.98 1.40 1.84
C LEU A 40 -9.20 2.09 2.45
N PRO A 41 -9.69 3.19 1.85
CA PRO A 41 -10.89 3.85 2.33
C PRO A 41 -12.16 2.98 2.11
N PRO A 42 -13.25 3.28 2.84
CA PRO A 42 -14.51 2.52 2.74
C PRO A 42 -15.16 2.58 1.35
N GLU A 43 -14.93 3.65 0.59
CA GLU A 43 -15.45 3.83 -0.79
C GLU A 43 -14.93 2.78 -1.79
N ILE A 44 -13.79 2.16 -1.50
CA ILE A 44 -13.20 1.15 -2.39
C ILE A 44 -13.95 -0.17 -2.16
N THR A 45 -14.56 -0.71 -3.20
CA THR A 45 -15.27 -2.00 -3.06
C THR A 45 -14.29 -3.13 -2.70
N ARG A 46 -14.81 -4.21 -2.12
CA ARG A 46 -14.01 -5.42 -1.86
C ARG A 46 -13.37 -5.97 -3.13
N VAL A 47 -14.11 -5.99 -4.25
CA VAL A 47 -13.62 -6.51 -5.54
C VAL A 47 -12.45 -5.66 -6.06
N THR A 48 -12.60 -4.33 -6.08
CA THR A 48 -11.53 -3.43 -6.52
C THR A 48 -10.29 -3.53 -5.63
N ALA A 49 -10.48 -3.62 -4.31
CA ALA A 49 -9.38 -3.84 -3.38
C ALA A 49 -8.65 -5.16 -3.68
N SER A 50 -9.38 -6.27 -3.80
CA SER A 50 -8.80 -7.58 -4.10
C SER A 50 -8.01 -7.58 -5.42
N MET A 51 -8.56 -6.98 -6.47
CA MET A 51 -7.87 -6.92 -7.77
C MET A 51 -6.57 -6.13 -7.68
N ARG A 52 -6.57 -4.96 -7.02
CA ARG A 52 -5.35 -4.16 -6.83
C ARG A 52 -4.30 -4.92 -6.02
N LEU A 53 -4.71 -5.58 -4.95
CA LEU A 53 -3.82 -6.36 -4.10
C LEU A 53 -3.23 -7.58 -4.83
N ALA A 54 -4.02 -8.24 -5.68
CA ALA A 54 -3.54 -9.33 -6.52
C ALA A 54 -2.46 -8.84 -7.49
N LEU A 55 -2.67 -7.71 -8.18
CA LEU A 55 -1.67 -7.14 -9.08
C LEU A 55 -0.34 -6.85 -8.37
N GLU A 56 -0.39 -6.28 -7.17
CA GLU A 56 0.81 -6.02 -6.37
C GLU A 56 1.52 -7.32 -5.98
N ALA A 57 0.78 -8.41 -5.75
CA ALA A 57 1.34 -9.71 -5.43
C ALA A 57 1.99 -10.39 -6.64
N GLU A 58 1.28 -10.44 -7.76
CA GLU A 58 1.75 -11.10 -8.98
C GLU A 58 2.92 -10.34 -9.62
N PHE A 59 2.86 -9.01 -9.66
CA PHE A 59 3.81 -8.18 -10.43
C PHE A 59 4.74 -7.33 -9.56
N GLY A 60 4.32 -6.98 -8.34
CA GLY A 60 5.13 -6.18 -7.41
C GLY A 60 5.97 -7.01 -6.43
N GLY A 61 5.76 -8.34 -6.41
CA GLY A 61 6.40 -9.25 -5.46
C GLY A 61 5.92 -9.08 -4.02
N TRP A 62 4.75 -8.45 -3.82
CA TRP A 62 4.19 -8.17 -2.50
C TRP A 62 3.21 -9.23 -2.03
N GLU A 63 3.52 -9.90 -0.94
CA GLU A 63 2.61 -10.87 -0.33
C GLU A 63 1.72 -10.19 0.72
N LEU A 64 0.43 -10.56 0.75
CA LEU A 64 -0.48 -10.11 1.80
C LEU A 64 -0.10 -10.79 3.12
N SER A 65 0.29 -9.99 4.12
CA SER A 65 0.64 -10.51 5.45
C SER A 65 -0.54 -10.45 6.41
N ARG A 66 -1.23 -9.31 6.49
CA ARG A 66 -2.36 -9.10 7.42
C ARG A 66 -3.38 -8.13 6.86
N VAL A 67 -4.64 -8.33 7.21
CA VAL A 67 -5.75 -7.44 6.85
C VAL A 67 -6.61 -7.20 8.09
N ARG A 68 -6.99 -5.94 8.33
CA ARG A 68 -7.97 -5.58 9.36
C ARG A 68 -8.96 -4.59 8.79
N LEU A 69 -10.24 -4.93 8.90
CA LEU A 69 -11.38 -4.07 8.65
C LEU A 69 -11.74 -3.37 9.95
N TYR A 70 -11.97 -2.05 9.88
CA TYR A 70 -12.42 -1.23 10.99
C TYR A 70 -13.92 -0.93 10.83
N SER A 71 -14.57 -0.51 11.93
CA SER A 71 -16.01 -0.21 11.98
C SER A 71 -16.43 0.95 11.09
N ASP A 72 -15.52 1.88 10.80
CA ASP A 72 -15.70 2.97 9.83
C ASP A 72 -15.63 2.49 8.36
N GLY A 73 -15.42 1.19 8.14
CA GLY A 73 -15.26 0.56 6.82
C GLY A 73 -13.86 0.72 6.22
N THR A 74 -12.95 1.44 6.88
CA THR A 74 -11.55 1.50 6.47
C THR A 74 -10.91 0.12 6.60
N ARG A 75 -10.07 -0.27 5.65
CA ARG A 75 -9.19 -1.44 5.78
C ARG A 75 -7.75 -1.01 5.86
N LYS A 76 -7.00 -1.61 6.80
CA LYS A 76 -5.54 -1.58 6.77
C LYS A 76 -5.03 -2.93 6.30
N VAL A 77 -4.08 -2.89 5.36
CA VAL A 77 -3.47 -4.09 4.76
C VAL A 77 -1.96 -3.97 4.91
N LEU A 78 -1.37 -4.95 5.57
CA LEU A 78 0.08 -5.09 5.65
C LEU A 78 0.52 -6.00 4.51
N LEU A 79 1.33 -5.46 3.61
CA LEU A 79 2.04 -6.23 2.59
C LEU A 79 3.49 -6.41 3.02
N ARG A 80 4.07 -7.55 2.65
CA ARG A 80 5.49 -7.85 2.87
C ARG A 80 6.13 -8.39 1.61
N ARG A 81 7.42 -8.14 1.42
CA ARG A 81 8.25 -8.80 0.41
C ARG A 81 9.64 -9.05 0.98
N LYS A 82 10.37 -10.04 0.47
CA LYS A 82 11.77 -10.21 0.84
C LYS A 82 12.58 -9.02 0.33
N ARG A 83 13.44 -8.46 1.18
CA ARG A 83 14.43 -7.49 0.70
C ARG A 83 15.38 -8.22 -0.23
N PRO A 84 15.79 -7.60 -1.34
CA PRO A 84 16.94 -8.09 -2.05
C PRO A 84 18.12 -8.14 -1.05
N PRO A 85 19.02 -9.12 -1.18
CA PRO A 85 20.22 -9.14 -0.37
C PRO A 85 20.85 -7.76 -0.46
N ARG A 86 21.09 -7.12 0.70
CA ARG A 86 21.83 -5.86 0.74
C ARG A 86 23.13 -6.17 0.01
N GLN A 87 23.36 -5.51 -1.12
CA GLN A 87 24.62 -5.60 -1.84
C GLN A 87 25.71 -5.02 -0.91
N ARG A 88 26.18 -5.84 0.03
CA ARG A 88 27.37 -5.59 0.82
C ARG A 88 28.53 -5.90 -0.12
N ASP A 89 29.28 -4.85 -0.42
CA ASP A 89 30.55 -4.89 -1.14
C ASP A 89 30.53 -5.55 -2.53
N ALA A 90 30.32 -4.73 -3.56
CA ALA A 90 31.07 -4.95 -4.79
C ALA A 90 32.46 -4.31 -4.55
N PRO A 91 33.58 -5.05 -4.53
CA PRO A 91 34.88 -4.41 -4.61
C PRO A 91 34.94 -3.67 -5.95
N ALA A 92 35.30 -2.39 -5.90
CA ALA A 92 35.62 -1.62 -7.09
C ALA A 92 36.69 -2.39 -7.88
N CYS A 93 36.39 -2.70 -9.14
CA CYS A 93 37.35 -3.18 -10.12
C CYS A 93 37.72 -1.99 -11.00
#